data_AF-A0A4Q7WP66-F1
#
_entry.id   AF-A0A4Q7WP66-F1
#
_cell.length_a   1.000
_cell.length_b   1.000
_cell.length_c   1.000
_cell.angle_alpha   90.00
_cell.angle_beta   90.00
_cell.angle_gamma   90.00
#
_symmetry.space_group_name_H-M   'P 1'
#
loop_
_entity.id
_entity.type
_entity.pdbx_description
1 polymer ?
#
loop_
_entity_poly.entity_id
_entity_poly.type
_entity_poly.pdbx_seq_one_letter_code
_entity_poly.pdbx_strand_id
1 'polypeptide(L)'
;MSTERWTHARVRHNEPCQRNVQLSSDGIGVMSKTTVKAVDTEPEPERAEATAPGTAGGSRAFALLLMITGAAGLLAAWVITIDKFKLLEAKVAGKSFTPGCSLNPVVSCGSVMESKQAAVFGFPNPMLGLVAYGIVVCVGVSLLARARFPRWYWLTFNAGTLFGVSFCAWLMFQSLYRINALCLWCSLAWVATIIMFWYVTSFNIRNDFLPAPRWLKSFFGEFTWVLPALHIGIIGMLVLTRWWDFWTS
;
A
#
# COMPACT_ATOMS: atom_id res chain seq x y z
N MET A 1 -16.61 46.11 39.56
CA MET A 1 -15.78 47.32 39.78
C MET A 1 -14.35 46.99 39.36
N SER A 2 -13.73 47.87 38.54
CA SER A 2 -12.38 47.80 37.93
C SER A 2 -12.25 46.82 36.75
N THR A 3 -12.27 47.15 35.44
CA THR A 3 -11.45 48.06 34.59
C THR A 3 -9.96 47.84 34.80
N GLU A 4 -9.16 47.38 33.82
CA GLU A 4 -8.62 48.04 32.60
C GLU A 4 -7.78 46.99 31.80
N ARG A 5 -7.28 47.11 30.57
CA ARG A 5 -7.48 47.89 29.32
C ARG A 5 -6.24 47.55 28.44
N TRP A 6 -6.40 47.51 27.11
CA TRP A 6 -5.35 47.49 26.04
C TRP A 6 -4.66 46.13 25.74
N THR A 7 -4.42 45.69 24.48
CA THR A 7 -4.27 46.44 23.22
C THR A 7 -4.50 45.52 22.02
N HIS A 8 -5.41 45.93 21.11
CA HIS A 8 -5.55 45.40 19.75
C HIS A 8 -4.60 46.12 18.79
N ALA A 9 -3.94 45.39 17.88
CA ALA A 9 -3.31 45.92 16.66
C ALA A 9 -3.65 44.97 15.49
N ARG A 10 -4.78 45.18 14.82
CA ARG A 10 -5.02 46.01 13.62
C ARG A 10 -4.61 45.28 12.32
N VAL A 11 -5.62 44.61 11.76
CA VAL A 11 -5.72 44.16 10.36
C VAL A 11 -5.60 45.38 9.43
N ARG A 12 -4.74 45.33 8.41
CA ARG A 12 -4.75 46.28 7.30
C ARG A 12 -5.21 45.59 6.01
N HIS A 13 -6.46 45.82 5.66
CA HIS A 13 -6.93 45.82 4.29
C HIS A 13 -6.48 47.13 3.61
N ASN A 14 -6.06 47.09 2.36
CA ASN A 14 -6.22 48.23 1.46
C ASN A 14 -6.32 47.78 0.00
N GLU A 15 -7.48 48.11 -0.58
CA GLU A 15 -7.87 47.97 -1.98
C GLU A 15 -7.30 49.12 -2.86
N PRO A 16 -7.47 49.09 -4.20
CA PRO A 16 -6.57 49.73 -5.17
C PRO A 16 -6.99 51.18 -5.53
N CYS A 17 -6.01 52.04 -5.82
CA CYS A 17 -6.24 53.41 -6.31
C CYS A 17 -5.82 53.55 -7.78
N GLN A 18 -6.71 54.11 -8.57
CA GLN A 18 -6.67 54.24 -10.02
C GLN A 18 -5.71 55.32 -10.54
N ARG A 19 -5.12 55.03 -11.70
CA ARG A 19 -5.12 55.84 -12.94
C ARG A 19 -5.02 57.38 -12.78
N ASN A 20 -3.91 57.97 -13.25
CA ASN A 20 -4.00 59.22 -13.99
C ASN A 20 -2.87 59.38 -15.01
N VAL A 21 -3.30 59.69 -16.24
CA VAL A 21 -2.51 60.05 -17.42
C VAL A 21 -2.31 61.56 -17.37
N GLN A 22 -1.06 62.02 -17.55
CA GLN A 22 -0.79 63.41 -17.95
C GLN A 22 0.46 63.45 -18.84
N LEU A 23 0.20 63.65 -20.13
CA LEU A 23 1.13 64.14 -21.13
C LEU A 23 1.32 65.65 -20.92
N SER A 24 2.55 66.13 -20.90
CA SER A 24 2.88 67.48 -21.37
C SER A 24 4.35 67.55 -21.78
N SER A 25 4.56 68.25 -22.89
CA SER A 25 5.77 68.40 -23.69
C SER A 25 6.77 69.36 -23.06
N ASP A 26 8.06 69.22 -23.43
CA ASP A 26 8.90 70.29 -24.00
C ASP A 26 10.40 69.97 -23.83
N GLY A 27 11.20 70.31 -24.84
CA GLY A 27 12.57 70.79 -24.59
C GLY A 27 13.74 69.84 -24.87
N ILE A 28 14.27 69.97 -26.08
CA ILE A 28 15.63 69.69 -26.58
C ILE A 28 16.75 69.88 -25.53
N GLY A 29 17.73 68.96 -25.49
CA GLY A 29 19.01 69.20 -24.82
C GLY A 29 19.86 67.95 -24.55
N VAL A 30 20.76 67.65 -25.47
CA VAL A 30 21.84 66.65 -25.31
C VAL A 30 22.80 67.10 -24.20
N MET A 31 22.97 66.31 -23.12
CA MET A 31 24.18 66.32 -22.29
C MET A 31 24.31 65.06 -21.42
N SER A 32 25.48 64.43 -21.53
CA SER A 32 26.16 63.49 -20.61
C SER A 32 25.32 62.72 -19.59
N LYS A 33 25.06 61.43 -19.88
CA LYS A 33 24.81 60.45 -18.82
C LYS A 33 26.11 59.74 -18.46
N THR A 34 26.65 60.16 -17.32
CA THR A 34 27.60 59.41 -16.50
C THR A 34 27.19 57.95 -16.41
N THR A 35 28.10 57.05 -16.79
CA THR A 35 27.99 55.60 -16.66
C THR A 35 27.83 55.22 -15.19
N VAL A 36 26.59 54.97 -14.75
CA VAL A 36 26.34 54.30 -13.47
C VAL A 36 26.63 52.82 -13.72
N LYS A 37 27.74 52.33 -13.15
CA LYS A 37 28.07 50.91 -13.08
C LYS A 37 26.88 50.19 -12.44
N ALA A 38 26.26 49.26 -13.15
CA ALA A 38 25.30 48.35 -12.54
C ALA A 38 26.02 47.60 -11.41
N VAL A 39 25.45 47.64 -10.21
CA VAL A 39 25.81 46.72 -9.14
C VAL A 39 25.17 45.41 -9.53
N ASP A 40 25.99 44.42 -9.86
CA ASP A 40 25.56 43.05 -10.07
C ASP A 40 25.01 42.53 -8.74
N THR A 41 23.69 42.48 -8.61
CA THR A 41 23.02 41.74 -7.53
C THR A 41 23.21 40.26 -7.84
N GLU A 42 24.22 39.65 -7.21
CA GLU A 42 24.33 38.19 -7.18
C GLU A 42 23.03 37.61 -6.58
N PRO A 43 22.35 36.68 -7.25
CA PRO A 43 21.19 36.02 -6.66
C PRO A 43 21.67 35.18 -5.48
N GLU A 44 21.21 35.55 -4.28
CA GLU A 44 21.34 34.76 -3.06
C GLU A 44 20.96 33.30 -3.37
N PRO A 45 21.75 32.30 -2.96
CA PRO A 45 21.43 30.91 -3.23
C PRO A 45 20.12 30.60 -2.51
N GLU A 46 19.05 30.52 -3.30
CA GLU A 46 17.76 29.98 -2.92
C GLU A 46 18.03 28.73 -2.09
N ARG A 47 17.86 28.85 -0.77
CA ARG A 47 17.89 27.72 0.15
C ARG A 47 16.93 26.71 -0.45
N ALA A 48 17.51 25.65 -1.01
CA ALA A 48 16.80 24.57 -1.65
C ALA A 48 15.52 24.30 -0.86
N GLU A 49 14.38 24.68 -1.43
CA GLU A 49 13.10 24.12 -1.02
C GLU A 49 13.30 22.62 -1.14
N ALA A 50 13.51 21.97 0.01
CA ALA A 50 13.55 20.54 0.11
C ALA A 50 12.24 20.06 -0.51
N THR A 51 12.34 19.53 -1.74
CA THR A 51 11.21 19.12 -2.56
C THR A 51 10.31 18.26 -1.68
N ALA A 52 9.18 18.83 -1.24
CA ALA A 52 8.25 18.11 -0.40
C ALA A 52 7.95 16.80 -1.12
N PRO A 53 8.11 15.63 -0.47
CA PRO A 53 8.00 14.36 -1.16
C PRO A 53 6.64 14.29 -1.84
N GLY A 54 6.65 14.32 -3.18
CA GLY A 54 5.46 14.50 -3.99
C GLY A 54 4.38 13.50 -3.64
N THR A 55 3.14 13.97 -3.54
CA THR A 55 1.99 13.08 -3.37
C THR A 55 1.79 12.30 -4.67
N ALA A 56 1.84 10.97 -4.61
CA ALA A 56 1.68 10.11 -5.78
C ALA A 56 0.29 9.47 -5.78
N GLY A 57 -0.37 9.57 -6.93
CA GLY A 57 -1.56 8.78 -7.26
C GLY A 57 -1.17 7.56 -8.10
N GLY A 58 -1.90 6.46 -7.92
CA GLY A 58 -1.70 5.23 -8.70
C GLY A 58 -2.36 5.29 -10.08
N SER A 59 -1.87 4.48 -11.02
CA SER A 59 -2.57 4.26 -12.29
C SER A 59 -3.89 3.52 -12.06
N ARG A 60 -4.85 3.65 -12.99
CA ARG A 60 -6.12 2.89 -12.92
C ARG A 60 -5.89 1.38 -12.88
N ALA A 61 -4.90 0.89 -13.61
CA ALA A 61 -4.52 -0.53 -13.60
C ALA A 61 -4.04 -0.98 -12.21
N PHE A 62 -3.22 -0.17 -11.54
CA PHE A 62 -2.76 -0.45 -10.18
C PHE A 62 -3.91 -0.42 -9.16
N ALA A 63 -4.82 0.55 -9.28
CA ALA A 63 -6.01 0.62 -8.43
C ALA A 63 -6.90 -0.61 -8.59
N LEU A 64 -7.15 -1.06 -9.84
CA LEU A 64 -7.90 -2.28 -10.12
C LEU A 64 -7.19 -3.54 -9.59
N LEU A 65 -5.87 -3.60 -9.69
CA LEU A 65 -5.10 -4.71 -9.11
C LEU A 65 -5.26 -4.80 -7.59
N LEU A 66 -5.17 -3.66 -6.88
CA LEU A 66 -5.41 -3.61 -5.43
C LEU A 66 -6.85 -3.98 -5.09
N MET A 67 -7.83 -3.54 -5.89
CA MET A 67 -9.24 -3.93 -5.72
C MET A 67 -9.44 -5.43 -5.89
N ILE A 68 -8.87 -6.05 -6.94
CA ILE A 68 -9.03 -7.47 -7.22
C ILE A 68 -8.33 -8.31 -6.16
N THR A 69 -7.08 -7.98 -5.82
CA THR A 69 -6.32 -8.72 -4.80
C THR A 69 -6.92 -8.53 -3.40
N GLY A 70 -7.35 -7.31 -3.06
CA GLY A 70 -8.07 -7.02 -1.83
C GLY A 70 -9.41 -7.75 -1.75
N ALA A 71 -10.22 -7.73 -2.81
CA ALA A 71 -11.50 -8.44 -2.85
C ALA A 71 -11.32 -9.96 -2.76
N ALA A 72 -10.33 -10.53 -3.46
CA ALA A 72 -10.02 -11.96 -3.38
C ALA A 72 -9.57 -12.39 -1.98
N GLY A 73 -8.69 -11.60 -1.34
CA GLY A 73 -8.25 -11.83 0.03
C GLY A 73 -9.38 -11.66 1.05
N LEU A 74 -10.24 -10.66 0.86
CA LEU A 74 -11.41 -10.41 1.70
C LEU A 74 -12.42 -11.56 1.60
N LEU A 75 -12.71 -12.03 0.39
CA LEU A 75 -13.55 -13.21 0.15
C LEU A 75 -12.98 -14.45 0.83
N ALA A 76 -11.69 -14.71 0.68
CA ALA A 76 -11.03 -15.83 1.34
C ALA A 76 -11.16 -15.73 2.87
N ALA A 77 -10.83 -14.56 3.45
CA ALA A 77 -10.92 -14.32 4.88
C ALA A 77 -12.36 -14.46 5.41
N TRP A 78 -13.34 -13.97 4.66
CA TRP A 78 -14.76 -14.07 4.99
C TRP A 78 -15.23 -15.51 5.03
N VAL A 79 -14.95 -16.29 3.98
CA VAL A 79 -15.34 -17.70 3.91
C VAL A 79 -14.67 -18.51 5.02
N ILE A 80 -13.36 -18.33 5.24
CA ILE A 80 -12.65 -19.03 6.32
C ILE A 80 -13.24 -18.70 7.69
N THR A 81 -13.66 -17.44 7.91
CA THR A 81 -14.29 -17.02 9.17
C THR A 81 -15.63 -17.74 9.38
N ILE A 82 -16.48 -17.78 8.35
CA ILE A 82 -17.77 -18.51 8.42
C ILE A 82 -17.54 -20.00 8.67
N ASP A 83 -16.63 -20.63 7.95
CA ASP A 83 -16.35 -22.05 8.10
C ASP A 83 -15.82 -22.39 9.51
N LYS A 84 -15.03 -21.48 10.11
CA LYS A 84 -14.55 -21.65 11.48
C LYS A 84 -15.69 -21.54 12.51
N PHE A 85 -16.65 -20.63 12.32
CA PHE A 85 -17.82 -20.57 13.19
C PHE A 85 -18.70 -21.81 13.08
N LYS A 86 -18.97 -22.29 11.87
CA LYS A 86 -19.73 -23.53 11.64
C LYS A 86 -19.04 -24.76 12.24
N LEU A 87 -17.71 -24.84 12.15
CA LEU A 87 -16.93 -25.89 12.81
C LEU A 87 -17.09 -25.85 14.33
N LEU A 88 -17.06 -24.66 14.93
CA LEU A 88 -17.22 -24.49 16.38
C LEU A 88 -18.65 -24.83 16.83
N GLU A 89 -19.67 -24.37 16.11
CA GLU A 89 -21.08 -24.72 16.37
C GLU A 89 -21.32 -26.22 16.28
N ALA A 90 -20.77 -26.87 15.24
CA ALA A 90 -20.87 -28.31 15.07
C ALA A 90 -20.19 -29.06 16.23
N LYS A 91 -19.01 -28.61 16.68
CA LYS A 91 -18.32 -29.18 17.84
C LYS A 91 -19.15 -29.06 19.13
N VAL A 92 -19.79 -27.91 19.36
CA VAL A 92 -20.68 -27.72 20.52
C VAL A 92 -21.92 -28.61 20.43
N ALA A 93 -22.45 -28.83 19.22
CA ALA A 93 -23.59 -29.70 18.96
C ALA A 93 -23.23 -31.20 18.88
N GLY A 94 -21.96 -31.59 19.06
CA GLY A 94 -21.50 -32.98 18.94
C GLY A 94 -21.51 -33.55 17.52
N LYS A 95 -21.55 -32.70 16.49
CA LYS A 95 -21.58 -33.07 15.07
C LYS A 95 -20.24 -32.74 14.39
N SER A 96 -19.85 -33.55 13.41
CA SER A 96 -18.71 -33.24 12.54
C SER A 96 -19.17 -32.38 11.36
N PHE A 97 -18.62 -31.18 11.20
CA PHE A 97 -18.80 -30.35 10.01
C PHE A 97 -17.52 -30.43 9.16
N THR A 98 -17.65 -30.84 7.91
CA THR A 98 -16.55 -30.85 6.94
C THR A 98 -16.64 -29.59 6.06
N PRO A 99 -15.64 -28.68 6.11
CA PRO A 99 -15.63 -27.49 5.25
C PRO A 99 -15.63 -27.89 3.78
N GLY A 100 -16.34 -27.14 2.93
CA GLY A 100 -16.48 -27.46 1.50
C GLY A 100 -15.17 -27.47 0.70
N CYS A 101 -14.11 -26.88 1.25
CA CYS A 101 -12.77 -26.91 0.66
C CYS A 101 -11.89 -28.07 1.17
N SER A 102 -12.43 -29.00 1.98
CA SER A 102 -11.76 -30.21 2.43
C SER A 102 -12.06 -31.37 1.47
N LEU A 103 -11.28 -31.49 0.40
CA LEU A 103 -11.49 -32.50 -0.65
C LEU A 103 -10.72 -33.79 -0.41
N ASN A 104 -9.58 -33.71 0.27
CA ASN A 104 -8.66 -34.82 0.49
C ASN A 104 -7.91 -34.62 1.82
N PRO A 105 -7.40 -35.67 2.50
CA PRO A 105 -6.46 -35.54 3.61
C PRO A 105 -5.34 -34.51 3.39
N VAL A 106 -4.79 -34.38 2.17
CA VAL A 106 -3.79 -33.37 1.83
C VAL A 106 -4.39 -31.96 1.72
N VAL A 107 -5.57 -31.83 1.10
CA VAL A 107 -6.28 -30.55 0.92
C VAL A 107 -7.41 -30.46 1.92
N SER A 108 -7.07 -30.13 3.17
CA SER A 108 -8.02 -30.06 4.28
C SER A 108 -7.98 -28.71 4.97
N CYS A 109 -9.05 -27.94 4.81
CA CYS A 109 -9.22 -26.68 5.52
C CYS A 109 -9.47 -26.89 7.03
N GLY A 110 -10.12 -28.00 7.41
CA GLY A 110 -10.49 -28.28 8.80
C GLY A 110 -9.26 -28.45 9.70
N SER A 111 -8.30 -29.29 9.30
CA SER A 111 -7.06 -29.51 10.07
C SER A 111 -6.25 -28.24 10.27
N VAL A 112 -6.21 -27.36 9.26
CA VAL A 112 -5.54 -26.05 9.35
C VAL A 112 -6.29 -25.11 10.31
N MET A 113 -7.62 -25.05 10.25
CA MET A 113 -8.43 -24.15 11.07
C MET A 113 -8.46 -24.52 12.55
N GLU A 114 -8.32 -25.81 12.87
CA GLU A 114 -8.27 -26.34 14.24
C GLU A 114 -6.89 -26.22 14.90
N SER A 115 -5.85 -25.95 14.11
CA SER A 115 -4.49 -25.79 14.62
C SER A 115 -4.36 -24.56 15.54
N LYS A 116 -3.44 -24.63 16.51
CA LYS A 116 -3.12 -23.49 17.40
C LYS A 116 -2.59 -22.28 16.62
N GLN A 117 -1.96 -22.54 15.48
CA GLN A 117 -1.41 -21.56 14.55
C GLN A 117 -2.49 -20.72 13.87
N ALA A 118 -3.75 -21.18 13.86
CA ALA A 118 -4.87 -20.39 13.34
C ALA A 118 -5.34 -19.26 14.29
N ALA A 119 -4.76 -19.14 15.48
CA ALA A 119 -5.08 -18.10 16.47
C ALA A 119 -3.83 -17.57 17.19
N VAL A 120 -2.80 -17.20 16.43
CA VAL A 120 -1.47 -16.82 16.97
C VAL A 120 -1.52 -15.55 17.81
N PHE A 121 -2.38 -14.61 17.43
CA PHE A 121 -2.56 -13.35 18.14
C PHE A 121 -3.64 -13.42 19.23
N GLY A 122 -4.08 -14.62 19.62
CA GLY A 122 -5.17 -14.83 20.57
C GLY A 122 -6.57 -14.70 19.96
N PHE A 123 -6.66 -14.23 18.71
CA PHE A 123 -7.88 -14.20 17.91
C PHE A 123 -7.67 -14.94 16.58
N PRO A 124 -8.74 -15.40 15.91
CA PRO A 124 -8.60 -16.11 14.63
C PRO A 124 -7.89 -15.25 13.59
N ASN A 125 -6.79 -15.75 13.01
CA ASN A 125 -6.04 -15.05 11.96
C ASN A 125 -6.90 -14.54 10.77
N PRO A 126 -7.98 -15.23 10.35
CA PRO A 126 -8.86 -14.73 9.29
C PRO A 126 -9.48 -13.35 9.61
N MET A 127 -9.68 -13.01 10.89
CA MET A 127 -10.18 -11.69 11.27
C MET A 127 -9.16 -10.58 11.01
N LEU A 128 -7.86 -10.86 11.16
CA LEU A 128 -6.80 -9.94 10.73
C LEU A 128 -6.91 -9.70 9.22
N GLY A 129 -7.13 -10.77 8.45
CA GLY A 129 -7.34 -10.71 7.01
C GLY A 129 -8.53 -9.81 6.63
N LEU A 130 -9.67 -9.93 7.30
CA LEU A 130 -10.84 -9.10 7.04
C LEU A 130 -10.53 -7.60 7.16
N VAL A 131 -9.80 -7.21 8.21
CA VAL A 131 -9.41 -5.81 8.42
C VAL A 131 -8.36 -5.38 7.40
N ALA A 132 -7.30 -6.16 7.22
CA ALA A 132 -6.19 -5.82 6.34
C ALA A 132 -6.63 -5.71 4.87
N TYR A 133 -7.35 -6.72 4.35
CA TYR A 133 -7.85 -6.69 2.98
C TYR A 133 -8.96 -5.65 2.80
N GLY A 134 -9.78 -5.38 3.83
CA GLY A 134 -10.74 -4.28 3.82
C GLY A 134 -10.05 -2.92 3.60
N ILE A 135 -8.95 -2.66 4.33
CA ILE A 135 -8.14 -1.44 4.14
C ILE A 135 -7.61 -1.37 2.71
N VAL A 136 -7.08 -2.47 2.16
CA VAL A 136 -6.57 -2.54 0.77
C VAL A 136 -7.65 -2.15 -0.25
N VAL A 137 -8.87 -2.66 -0.09
CA VAL A 137 -10.01 -2.28 -0.94
C VAL A 137 -10.30 -0.78 -0.81
N CYS A 138 -10.32 -0.22 0.40
CA CYS A 138 -10.50 1.21 0.60
C CYS A 138 -9.40 2.05 -0.08
N VAL A 139 -8.14 1.59 -0.04
CA VAL A 139 -7.04 2.23 -0.80
C VAL A 139 -7.30 2.17 -2.30
N GLY A 140 -7.69 0.99 -2.81
CA GLY A 140 -8.04 0.80 -4.22
C GLY A 140 -9.14 1.74 -4.70
N VAL A 141 -10.24 1.86 -3.95
CA VAL A 141 -11.34 2.79 -4.24
C VAL A 141 -10.86 4.24 -4.19
N SER A 142 -10.05 4.60 -3.20
CA SER A 142 -9.51 5.95 -3.05
C SER A 142 -8.62 6.34 -4.25
N LEU A 143 -7.84 5.40 -4.78
CA LEU A 143 -7.06 5.61 -6.00
C LEU A 143 -7.94 5.75 -7.25
N LEU A 144 -9.06 5.02 -7.34
CA LEU A 144 -10.06 5.21 -8.41
C LEU A 144 -10.72 6.59 -8.33
N ALA A 145 -10.93 7.11 -7.12
CA ALA A 145 -11.36 8.49 -6.87
C ALA A 145 -10.27 9.55 -7.12
N ARG A 146 -9.10 9.13 -7.64
CA ARG A 146 -7.93 9.98 -7.92
C ARG A 146 -7.29 10.63 -6.69
N ALA A 147 -7.45 10.04 -5.51
CA ALA A 147 -6.72 10.47 -4.33
C ALA A 147 -5.20 10.31 -4.54
N ARG A 148 -4.43 11.25 -4.00
CA ARG A 148 -2.95 11.20 -3.99
C ARG A 148 -2.49 11.08 -2.56
N PHE A 149 -1.60 10.13 -2.29
CA PHE A 149 -1.10 9.86 -0.95
C PHE A 149 0.35 10.33 -0.79
N PRO A 150 0.75 10.80 0.42
CA PRO A 150 2.12 11.19 0.69
C PRO A 150 3.05 9.97 0.77
N ARG A 151 4.36 10.19 0.60
CA ARG A 151 5.39 9.13 0.66
C ARG A 151 5.31 8.23 1.90
N TRP A 152 5.07 8.80 3.09
CA TRP A 152 5.02 8.03 4.33
C TRP A 152 3.89 6.99 4.32
N TYR A 153 2.73 7.34 3.75
CA TYR A 153 1.61 6.41 3.60
C TYR A 153 1.97 5.22 2.71
N TRP A 154 2.67 5.46 1.61
CA TRP A 154 3.14 4.40 0.72
C TRP A 154 4.20 3.49 1.36
N LEU A 155 5.05 4.03 2.22
CA LEU A 155 6.04 3.26 2.97
C LEU A 155 5.39 2.42 4.07
N THR A 156 4.42 2.97 4.81
CA THR A 156 3.68 2.19 5.82
C THR A 156 2.82 1.12 5.18
N PHE A 157 2.19 1.41 4.03
CA PHE A 157 1.45 0.41 3.26
C PHE A 157 2.37 -0.73 2.76
N ASN A 158 3.58 -0.39 2.28
CA ASN A 158 4.55 -1.41 1.89
C ASN A 158 5.05 -2.23 3.09
N ALA A 159 5.31 -1.61 4.23
CA ALA A 159 5.66 -2.32 5.46
C ALA A 159 4.53 -3.28 5.89
N GLY A 160 3.27 -2.86 5.80
CA GLY A 160 2.11 -3.71 6.07
C GLY A 160 1.99 -4.90 5.11
N THR A 161 2.19 -4.68 3.80
CA THR A 161 2.18 -5.76 2.82
C THR A 161 3.37 -6.72 2.96
N LEU A 162 4.56 -6.22 3.33
CA LEU A 162 5.73 -7.03 3.66
C LEU A 162 5.48 -7.90 4.88
N PHE A 163 4.88 -7.34 5.92
CA PHE A 163 4.45 -8.09 7.10
C PHE A 163 3.45 -9.18 6.71
N GLY A 164 2.46 -8.85 5.86
CA GLY A 164 1.48 -9.79 5.34
C GLY A 164 2.12 -10.98 4.61
N VAL A 165 3.04 -10.73 3.67
CA VAL A 165 3.76 -11.80 2.95
C VAL A 165 4.58 -12.65 3.91
N SER A 166 5.29 -12.03 4.84
CA SER A 166 6.12 -12.74 5.82
C SER A 166 5.28 -13.63 6.74
N PHE A 167 4.14 -13.11 7.21
CA PHE A 167 3.19 -13.85 8.03
C PHE A 167 2.55 -15.01 7.25
N CYS A 168 2.16 -14.80 5.99
CA CYS A 168 1.66 -15.84 5.11
C CYS A 168 2.71 -16.93 4.85
N ALA A 169 3.97 -16.57 4.59
CA ALA A 169 5.06 -17.51 4.38
C ALA A 169 5.32 -18.36 5.64
N TRP A 170 5.25 -17.75 6.82
CA TRP A 170 5.36 -18.47 8.08
C TRP A 170 4.18 -19.44 8.30
N LEU A 171 2.93 -19.01 8.03
CA LEU A 171 1.76 -19.89 8.12
C LEU A 171 1.82 -21.05 7.10
N MET A 172 2.33 -20.80 5.90
CA MET A 172 2.61 -21.86 4.93
C MET A 172 3.58 -22.88 5.52
N PHE A 173 4.71 -22.42 6.07
CA PHE A 173 5.70 -23.31 6.66
C PHE A 173 5.10 -24.18 7.77
N GLN A 174 4.28 -23.61 8.64
CA GLN A 174 3.54 -24.37 9.65
C GLN A 174 2.58 -25.40 9.03
N SER A 175 1.88 -25.03 7.96
CA SER A 175 0.92 -25.91 7.29
C SER A 175 1.61 -27.09 6.59
N LEU A 176 2.73 -26.84 5.90
CA LEU A 176 3.51 -27.83 5.16
C LEU A 176 4.28 -28.80 6.07
N TYR A 177 4.96 -28.27 7.10
CA TYR A 177 5.96 -29.05 7.86
C TYR A 177 5.49 -29.47 9.25
N ARG A 178 4.37 -28.93 9.75
CA ARG A 178 3.83 -29.30 11.08
C ARG A 178 2.48 -29.99 10.98
N ILE A 179 1.56 -29.44 10.17
CA ILE A 179 0.19 -29.96 10.04
C ILE A 179 0.08 -30.97 8.90
N ASN A 180 0.91 -30.82 7.85
CA ASN A 180 0.86 -31.62 6.61
C ASN A 180 -0.49 -31.51 5.88
N ALA A 181 -1.10 -30.33 5.89
CA ALA A 181 -2.34 -30.05 5.17
C ALA A 181 -2.29 -28.68 4.47
N LEU A 182 -2.98 -28.57 3.33
CA LEU A 182 -3.10 -27.38 2.52
C LEU A 182 -4.55 -26.89 2.48
N CYS A 183 -4.77 -25.60 2.75
CA CYS A 183 -6.08 -24.97 2.66
C CYS A 183 -6.17 -24.12 1.39
N LEU A 184 -7.13 -24.41 0.50
CA LEU A 184 -7.29 -23.68 -0.77
C LEU A 184 -7.60 -22.19 -0.58
N TRP A 185 -8.38 -21.83 0.44
CA TRP A 185 -8.69 -20.43 0.74
C TRP A 185 -7.48 -19.67 1.29
N CYS A 186 -6.69 -20.30 2.17
CA CYS A 186 -5.40 -19.76 2.57
C CYS A 186 -4.49 -19.62 1.35
N SER A 187 -4.57 -20.61 0.43
CA SER A 187 -3.83 -20.62 -0.81
C SER A 187 -4.24 -19.51 -1.80
N LEU A 188 -5.45 -18.98 -1.66
CA LEU A 188 -5.89 -17.80 -2.41
C LEU A 188 -5.39 -16.51 -1.75
N ALA A 189 -5.52 -16.43 -0.42
CA ALA A 189 -5.19 -15.25 0.37
C ALA A 189 -3.71 -14.84 0.21
N TRP A 190 -2.78 -15.78 0.40
CA TRP A 190 -1.35 -15.48 0.24
C TRP A 190 -0.94 -15.16 -1.21
N VAL A 191 -1.56 -15.75 -2.25
CA VAL A 191 -1.31 -15.43 -3.66
C VAL A 191 -1.69 -13.97 -3.91
N ALA A 192 -2.88 -13.56 -3.43
CA ALA A 192 -3.31 -12.18 -3.50
C ALA A 192 -2.34 -11.24 -2.76
N THR A 193 -1.87 -11.61 -1.57
CA THR A 193 -0.90 -10.81 -0.79
C THR A 193 0.46 -10.70 -1.48
N ILE A 194 0.97 -11.79 -2.08
CA ILE A 194 2.25 -11.81 -2.80
C ILE A 194 2.18 -10.90 -4.03
N ILE A 195 1.12 -11.01 -4.84
CA ILE A 195 0.90 -10.12 -5.99
C ILE A 195 0.86 -8.68 -5.50
N MET A 196 0.04 -8.38 -4.49
CA MET A 196 -0.07 -7.04 -3.95
C MET A 196 1.28 -6.48 -3.49
N PHE A 197 2.05 -7.24 -2.69
CA PHE A 197 3.35 -6.82 -2.18
C PHE A 197 4.34 -6.46 -3.29
N TRP A 198 4.48 -7.29 -4.32
CA TRP A 198 5.41 -7.03 -5.41
C TRP A 198 5.02 -5.81 -6.24
N TYR A 199 3.72 -5.63 -6.50
CA TYR A 199 3.23 -4.47 -7.23
C TYR A 199 3.36 -3.17 -6.42
N VAL A 200 3.08 -3.19 -5.11
CA VAL A 200 3.28 -2.05 -4.21
C VAL A 200 4.77 -1.70 -4.10
N THR A 201 5.63 -2.71 -4.01
CA THR A 201 7.09 -2.52 -3.96
C THR A 201 7.60 -1.90 -5.26
N SER A 202 7.15 -2.42 -6.42
CA SER A 202 7.46 -1.84 -7.73
C SER A 202 7.00 -0.39 -7.83
N PHE A 203 5.77 -0.09 -7.36
CA PHE A 203 5.27 1.28 -7.33
C PHE A 203 6.16 2.21 -6.47
N ASN A 204 6.58 1.77 -5.28
CA ASN A 204 7.45 2.57 -4.41
C ASN A 204 8.84 2.81 -5.00
N ILE A 205 9.39 1.83 -5.72
CA ILE A 205 10.69 1.94 -6.40
C ILE A 205 10.59 2.91 -7.60
N ARG A 206 9.50 2.83 -8.38
CA ARG A 206 9.27 3.71 -9.55
C ARG A 206 9.02 5.16 -9.18
N ASN A 207 8.44 5.42 -8.01
CA ASN A 207 8.16 6.78 -7.51
C ASN A 207 9.27 7.34 -6.60
N ASP A 208 10.47 6.74 -6.59
CA ASP A 208 11.61 7.22 -5.79
C ASP A 208 11.38 7.28 -4.26
N PHE A 209 10.36 6.57 -3.76
CA PHE A 209 10.07 6.47 -2.34
C PHE A 209 11.03 5.53 -1.60
N LEU A 210 11.61 4.56 -2.31
CA LEU A 210 12.73 3.75 -1.86
C LEU A 210 13.98 4.14 -2.65
N PRO A 211 15.09 4.57 -2.00
CA PRO A 211 16.33 4.88 -2.69
C PRO A 211 16.91 3.59 -3.29
N ALA A 212 16.59 3.35 -4.57
CA ALA A 212 17.02 2.19 -5.31
C ALA A 212 18.00 2.60 -6.43
N PRO A 213 19.05 1.81 -6.68
CA PRO A 213 19.96 2.05 -7.80
C PRO A 213 19.23 1.92 -9.15
N ARG A 214 19.70 2.62 -10.19
CA ARG A 214 19.04 2.71 -11.50
C ARG A 214 18.76 1.35 -12.15
N TRP A 215 19.67 0.38 -11.98
CA TRP A 215 19.49 -0.99 -12.49
C TRP A 215 18.28 -1.69 -11.85
N LEU A 216 18.05 -1.47 -10.56
CA LEU A 216 16.93 -2.06 -9.83
C LEU A 216 15.61 -1.43 -10.29
N LYS A 217 15.60 -0.12 -10.55
CA LYS A 217 14.43 0.56 -11.12
C LYS A 217 14.08 0.05 -12.51
N SER A 218 15.07 -0.19 -13.37
CA SER A 218 14.87 -0.76 -14.71
C SER A 218 14.31 -2.18 -14.62
N PHE A 219 14.88 -3.00 -13.73
CA PHE A 219 14.43 -4.37 -13.51
C PHE A 219 12.99 -4.44 -12.98
N PHE A 220 12.64 -3.64 -11.97
CA PHE A 220 11.26 -3.50 -11.52
C PHE A 220 10.38 -2.78 -12.55
N GLY A 221 10.92 -2.07 -13.54
CA GLY A 221 10.18 -1.49 -14.65
C GLY A 221 9.64 -2.54 -15.63
N GLU A 222 10.52 -3.44 -16.06
CA GLU A 222 10.24 -4.43 -17.12
C GLU A 222 9.71 -5.76 -16.57
N PHE A 223 10.19 -6.21 -15.40
CA PHE A 223 9.95 -7.56 -14.88
C PHE A 223 9.04 -7.60 -13.64
N THR A 224 8.18 -6.58 -13.43
CA THR A 224 7.28 -6.54 -12.25
C THR A 224 6.41 -7.78 -12.14
N TRP A 225 5.96 -8.38 -13.26
CA TRP A 225 5.09 -9.56 -13.25
C TRP A 225 5.87 -10.87 -13.02
N VAL A 226 7.16 -10.89 -13.34
CA VAL A 226 8.02 -12.08 -13.18
C VAL A 226 8.28 -12.35 -11.70
N LEU A 227 8.46 -11.31 -10.89
CA LEU A 227 8.69 -11.45 -9.45
C LEU A 227 7.55 -12.17 -8.70
N PRO A 228 6.27 -11.75 -8.79
CA PRO A 228 5.17 -12.48 -8.17
C PRO A 228 4.98 -13.85 -8.80
N ALA A 229 5.14 -14.00 -10.12
CA ALA A 229 5.03 -15.30 -10.78
C ALA A 229 6.09 -16.29 -10.30
N LEU A 230 7.35 -15.87 -10.19
CA LEU A 230 8.45 -16.66 -9.65
C LEU A 230 8.23 -17.00 -8.18
N HIS A 231 7.80 -16.03 -7.36
CA HIS A 231 7.54 -16.25 -5.94
C HIS A 231 6.42 -17.28 -5.73
N ILE A 232 5.32 -17.17 -6.49
CA ILE A 232 4.23 -18.16 -6.49
C ILE A 232 4.71 -19.50 -7.04
N GLY A 233 5.53 -19.50 -8.09
CA GLY A 233 6.08 -20.71 -8.70
C GLY A 233 6.99 -21.49 -7.74
N ILE A 234 7.87 -20.80 -7.01
CA ILE A 234 8.71 -21.40 -5.96
C ILE A 234 7.84 -22.05 -4.89
N ILE A 235 6.81 -21.33 -4.42
CA ILE A 235 5.86 -21.85 -3.44
C ILE A 235 5.12 -23.09 -3.98
N GLY A 236 4.63 -23.03 -5.22
CA GLY A 236 3.96 -24.14 -5.88
C GLY A 236 4.88 -25.35 -6.01
N MET A 237 6.16 -25.14 -6.34
CA MET A 237 7.16 -26.19 -6.41
C MET A 237 7.43 -26.82 -5.04
N LEU A 238 7.50 -26.02 -3.97
CA LEU A 238 7.65 -26.53 -2.60
C LEU A 238 6.45 -27.38 -2.17
N VAL A 239 5.24 -26.97 -2.54
CA VAL A 239 4.01 -27.76 -2.32
C VAL A 239 4.06 -29.07 -3.12
N LEU A 240 4.38 -28.99 -4.41
CA LEU A 240 4.42 -30.16 -5.30
C LEU A 240 5.45 -31.20 -4.82
N THR A 241 6.67 -30.75 -4.49
CA THR A 241 7.75 -31.63 -4.00
C THR A 241 7.41 -32.26 -2.64
N ARG A 242 6.70 -31.53 -1.77
CA ARG A 242 6.31 -32.05 -0.45
C ARG A 242 5.34 -33.24 -0.51
N TRP A 243 4.43 -33.22 -1.49
CA TRP A 243 3.41 -34.26 -1.69
C TRP A 243 3.62 -35.08 -2.96
N TRP A 244 4.83 -35.05 -3.53
CA TRP A 244 5.15 -35.71 -4.79
C TRP A 244 4.70 -37.18 -4.80
N ASP A 245 5.08 -37.93 -3.76
CA ASP A 245 4.76 -39.35 -3.63
C ASP A 245 3.25 -39.61 -3.66
N PHE A 246 2.45 -38.74 -3.04
CA PHE A 246 0.98 -38.85 -3.00
C PHE A 246 0.33 -38.66 -4.38
N TRP A 247 0.93 -37.85 -5.27
CA TRP A 247 0.39 -37.64 -6.62
C TRP A 247 0.82 -38.72 -7.61
N THR A 248 1.96 -39.38 -7.35
CA THR A 248 2.52 -40.42 -8.23
C THR A 248 2.05 -41.83 -7.90
N SER A 249 1.41 -42.03 -6.75
CA SER A 249 0.83 -43.30 -6.28
C SER A 249 -0.67 -43.36 -6.49
#